data_AF-A0A851RLP2-F1
#
_entry.id   AF-A0A851RLP2-F1
#
_cell.length_a   1.000
_cell.length_b   1.000
_cell.length_c   1.000
_cell.angle_alpha   90.00
_cell.angle_beta   90.00
_cell.angle_gamma   90.00
#
_symmetry.space_group_name_H-M   'P 1'
#
loop_
_entity.id
_entity.type
_entity.pdbx_description
1 polymer ?
#
loop_
_entity_poly.entity_id
_entity_poly.type
_entity_poly.pdbx_seq_one_letter_code
_entity_poly.pdbx_strand_id
1 'polypeptide(L)'
;ARCLPLPGGLRRAVSAALRRAAAAARPAPALAVLAARGRLVTAARQRALAEGGRLCASDLHLLLNLLGGGAGAGAGEVWTPVCLPRFNPDGYFYAYAARLGEEEEEEEGGVTLILLSTEREGFYAAAACRRQLEDTLRAQGWLAELAAAVRGGAGYGPSRPGAPELRHFLYKPLEGPEEMQQLPQFTSPELEEPYTSEEEQHRLFDLYHYLHSRVHSPHRPLRLLYHVAEKETLLAWVS
;
A
#
# COMPACT_ATOMS: atom_id res chain seq x y z
N ALA A 1 2.91 -2.63 3.52
CA ALA A 1 3.27 -2.08 2.21
C ALA A 1 3.71 -0.62 2.37
N ARG A 2 4.75 -0.21 1.65
CA ARG A 2 5.17 1.19 1.58
C ARG A 2 4.12 1.98 0.81
N CYS A 3 3.70 3.11 1.35
CA CYS A 3 2.76 3.99 0.66
C CYS A 3 3.48 4.81 -0.43
N LEU A 4 2.80 5.05 -1.56
CA LEU A 4 3.25 6.04 -2.55
C LEU A 4 3.11 7.43 -1.93
N PRO A 5 4.17 8.23 -1.74
CA PRO A 5 4.07 9.56 -1.18
C PRO A 5 3.33 10.49 -2.13
N LEU A 6 2.28 11.13 -1.62
CA LEU A 6 1.37 11.99 -2.38
C LEU A 6 0.96 13.17 -1.51
N PRO A 7 0.59 14.32 -2.12
CA PRO A 7 -0.10 15.38 -1.41
C PRO A 7 -1.35 14.85 -0.68
N GLY A 8 -1.56 15.30 0.56
CA GLY A 8 -2.68 14.81 1.38
C GLY A 8 -4.05 15.07 0.74
N GLY A 9 -4.21 16.19 0.04
CA GLY A 9 -5.43 16.51 -0.72
C GLY A 9 -5.70 15.50 -1.83
N LEU A 10 -4.70 15.24 -2.68
CA LEU A 10 -4.79 14.26 -3.77
C LEU A 10 -5.14 12.86 -3.22
N ARG A 11 -4.44 12.39 -2.18
CA ARG A 11 -4.74 11.06 -1.60
C ARG A 11 -6.21 10.98 -1.13
N ARG A 12 -6.69 11.97 -0.38
CA ARG A 12 -8.09 11.97 0.11
C ARG A 12 -9.10 11.96 -1.04
N ALA A 13 -8.83 12.72 -2.10
CA ALA A 13 -9.70 12.80 -3.27
C ALA A 13 -9.77 11.45 -4.01
N VAL A 14 -8.62 10.83 -4.28
CA VAL A 14 -8.52 9.50 -4.89
C VAL A 14 -9.15 8.42 -4.00
N SER A 15 -8.90 8.44 -2.68
CA SER A 15 -9.55 7.53 -1.72
C SER A 15 -11.08 7.66 -1.73
N ALA A 16 -11.60 8.88 -1.83
CA ALA A 16 -13.04 9.12 -1.89
C ALA A 16 -13.64 8.62 -3.22
N ALA A 17 -12.95 8.81 -4.35
CA ALA A 17 -13.37 8.28 -5.65
C ALA A 17 -13.40 6.75 -5.66
N LEU A 18 -12.34 6.09 -5.17
CA LEU A 18 -12.28 4.63 -5.05
C LEU A 18 -13.44 4.09 -4.20
N ARG A 19 -13.70 4.70 -3.03
CA ARG A 19 -14.81 4.31 -2.16
C ARG A 19 -16.17 4.43 -2.86
N ARG A 20 -16.41 5.53 -3.57
CA ARG A 20 -17.68 5.74 -4.30
C ARG A 20 -17.88 4.73 -5.42
N ALA A 21 -16.85 4.48 -6.23
CA ALA A 21 -16.92 3.50 -7.31
C ALA A 21 -17.16 2.08 -6.76
N ALA A 22 -16.41 1.68 -5.73
CA ALA A 22 -16.59 0.38 -5.08
C ALA A 22 -17.99 0.22 -4.45
N ALA A 23 -18.52 1.26 -3.80
CA ALA A 23 -19.84 1.22 -3.18
C ALA A 23 -21.00 1.16 -4.21
N ALA A 24 -20.80 1.74 -5.40
CA ALA A 24 -21.77 1.73 -6.49
C ALA A 24 -21.81 0.37 -7.23
N ALA A 25 -20.72 -0.39 -7.22
CA ALA A 25 -20.66 -1.71 -7.84
C ALA A 25 -21.66 -2.71 -7.22
N ARG A 26 -22.18 -3.61 -8.08
CA ARG A 26 -23.12 -4.67 -7.71
C ARG A 26 -22.75 -5.96 -8.46
N PRO A 27 -22.21 -6.99 -7.77
CA PRO A 27 -21.88 -6.99 -6.35
C PRO A 27 -20.77 -6.00 -6.00
N ALA A 28 -20.78 -5.52 -4.75
CA ALA A 28 -19.74 -4.63 -4.26
C ALA A 28 -18.51 -5.45 -3.84
N PRO A 29 -17.28 -5.00 -4.14
CA PRO A 29 -16.07 -5.72 -3.79
C PRO A 29 -15.85 -5.67 -2.27
N ALA A 30 -15.39 -6.79 -1.70
CA ALA A 30 -15.00 -6.89 -0.30
C ALA A 30 -13.82 -5.97 0.02
N LEU A 31 -12.87 -5.83 -0.93
CA LEU A 31 -11.71 -4.95 -0.84
C LEU A 31 -11.41 -4.36 -2.23
N ALA A 32 -11.07 -3.08 -2.26
CA ALA A 32 -10.54 -2.39 -3.42
C ALA A 32 -9.19 -1.76 -3.05
N VAL A 33 -8.15 -2.04 -3.82
CA VAL A 33 -6.79 -1.53 -3.61
C VAL A 33 -6.34 -0.81 -4.87
N LEU A 34 -5.83 0.40 -4.71
CA LEU A 34 -5.15 1.14 -5.76
C LEU A 34 -3.66 1.20 -5.42
N ALA A 35 -2.82 0.79 -6.37
CA ALA A 35 -1.38 0.72 -6.20
C ALA A 35 -0.66 1.27 -7.44
N ALA A 36 0.61 1.65 -7.29
CA ALA A 36 1.47 2.02 -8.41
C ALA A 36 2.90 1.57 -8.12
N ARG A 37 3.55 0.88 -9.07
CA ARG A 37 4.87 0.21 -8.89
C ARG A 37 5.03 -0.52 -7.54
N GLY A 38 4.05 -1.34 -7.16
CA GLY A 38 4.07 -2.08 -5.88
C GLY A 38 3.94 -1.23 -4.61
N ARG A 39 3.73 0.10 -4.73
CA ARG A 39 3.46 1.00 -3.61
C ARG A 39 1.97 1.27 -3.49
N LEU A 40 1.46 1.32 -2.27
CA LEU A 40 0.04 1.54 -2.01
C LEU A 40 -0.34 3.02 -2.22
N VAL A 41 -1.32 3.29 -3.07
CA VAL A 41 -1.93 4.62 -3.21
C VAL A 41 -3.05 4.78 -2.19
N THR A 42 -4.03 3.89 -2.20
CA THR A 42 -5.14 3.87 -1.25
C THR A 42 -5.86 2.54 -1.32
N ALA A 43 -6.71 2.25 -0.34
CA ALA A 43 -7.68 1.17 -0.44
C ALA A 43 -9.03 1.57 0.17
N ALA A 44 -10.04 0.79 -0.17
CA ALA A 44 -11.39 0.86 0.39
C ALA A 44 -11.86 -0.56 0.70
N ARG A 45 -12.58 -0.74 1.80
CA ARG A 45 -13.11 -2.05 2.22
C ARG A 45 -14.58 -1.93 2.53
N GLN A 46 -15.38 -2.93 2.18
CA GLN A 46 -16.77 -2.99 2.62
C GLN A 46 -16.85 -3.61 4.02
N ARG A 47 -17.38 -2.84 4.97
CA ARG A 47 -17.43 -3.18 6.40
C ARG A 47 -18.22 -4.47 6.69
N ALA A 48 -19.24 -4.78 5.89
CA ALA A 48 -20.09 -5.97 6.06
C ALA A 48 -19.38 -7.29 5.71
N LEU A 49 -18.43 -7.27 4.76
CA LEU A 49 -17.61 -8.43 4.37
C LEU A 49 -16.29 -8.50 5.16
N ALA A 50 -16.14 -7.60 6.15
CA ALA A 50 -14.90 -7.37 6.88
C ALA A 50 -14.80 -8.13 8.21
N GLU A 51 -15.70 -9.07 8.48
CA GLU A 51 -15.68 -9.85 9.73
C GLU A 51 -14.36 -10.65 9.91
N GLY A 52 -13.61 -10.91 8.82
CA GLY A 52 -12.32 -11.63 8.80
C GLY A 52 -11.06 -10.87 9.25
N GLY A 53 -11.16 -9.84 10.10
CA GLY A 53 -9.97 -9.18 10.67
C GLY A 53 -9.20 -8.26 9.69
N ARG A 54 -7.98 -7.83 10.08
CA ARG A 54 -7.14 -6.90 9.30
C ARG A 54 -6.40 -7.63 8.18
N LEU A 55 -6.27 -7.02 7.00
CA LEU A 55 -5.40 -7.58 5.95
C LEU A 55 -3.95 -7.53 6.46
N CYS A 56 -3.29 -8.67 6.51
CA CYS A 56 -1.93 -8.72 7.04
C CYS A 56 -0.91 -8.24 5.98
N ALA A 57 0.33 -7.95 6.42
CA ALA A 57 1.38 -7.48 5.53
C ALA A 57 1.69 -8.49 4.41
N SER A 58 1.69 -9.78 4.74
CA SER A 58 1.95 -10.87 3.80
C SER A 58 0.87 -10.97 2.72
N ASP A 59 -0.42 -10.94 3.10
CA ASP A 59 -1.53 -11.03 2.15
C ASP A 59 -1.58 -9.82 1.22
N LEU A 60 -1.31 -8.61 1.74
CA LEU A 60 -1.19 -7.43 0.88
C LEU A 60 0.01 -7.53 -0.07
N HIS A 61 1.13 -8.08 0.38
CA HIS A 61 2.30 -8.29 -0.47
C HIS A 61 2.00 -9.28 -1.60
N LEU A 62 1.27 -10.36 -1.31
CA LEU A 62 0.79 -11.30 -2.33
C LEU A 62 -0.04 -10.59 -3.38
N LEU A 63 -1.02 -9.78 -2.98
CA LEU A 63 -1.85 -9.01 -3.91
C LEU A 63 -1.01 -8.06 -4.78
N LEU A 64 -0.09 -7.31 -4.18
CA LEU A 64 0.73 -6.32 -4.90
C LEU A 64 1.71 -6.98 -5.87
N ASN A 65 2.31 -8.11 -5.53
CA ASN A 65 3.27 -8.78 -6.40
C ASN A 65 2.58 -9.62 -7.48
N LEU A 66 1.57 -10.42 -7.10
CA LEU A 66 0.88 -11.32 -8.02
C LEU A 66 0.06 -10.55 -9.06
N LEU A 67 -0.56 -9.43 -8.64
CA LEU A 67 -1.53 -8.71 -9.46
C LEU A 67 -1.02 -7.33 -9.90
N GLY A 68 -0.04 -6.75 -9.19
CA GLY A 68 0.59 -5.49 -9.58
C GLY A 68 1.76 -5.65 -10.55
N GLY A 69 2.34 -6.86 -10.66
CA GLY A 69 3.50 -7.16 -11.48
C GLY A 69 3.22 -7.57 -12.94
N GLY A 70 1.96 -7.54 -13.39
CA GLY A 70 1.61 -7.90 -14.78
C GLY A 70 0.97 -9.28 -14.95
N ALA A 71 0.03 -9.65 -14.07
CA ALA A 71 -1.02 -10.57 -14.50
C ALA A 71 -1.94 -9.74 -15.43
N GLY A 72 -1.99 -9.89 -16.76
CA GLY A 72 -1.27 -10.76 -17.67
C GLY A 72 -0.57 -9.94 -18.75
N ALA A 73 0.62 -10.40 -19.15
CA ALA A 73 1.29 -9.92 -20.36
C ALA A 73 0.35 -10.08 -21.57
N GLY A 74 -0.35 -9.00 -21.95
CA GLY A 74 -1.12 -8.91 -23.18
C GLY A 74 -2.64 -8.70 -23.06
N ALA A 75 -3.24 -8.74 -21.85
CA ALA A 75 -4.67 -8.45 -21.68
C ALA A 75 -4.86 -7.54 -20.47
N GLY A 76 -5.25 -6.27 -20.70
CA GLY A 76 -5.28 -5.18 -19.71
C GLY A 76 -6.12 -5.40 -18.44
N GLU A 77 -6.73 -6.57 -18.26
CA GLU A 77 -7.50 -6.98 -17.10
C GLU A 77 -7.30 -8.48 -16.80
N VAL A 78 -7.29 -8.85 -15.52
CA VAL A 78 -7.23 -10.24 -15.04
C VAL A 78 -8.35 -10.51 -14.06
N TRP A 79 -8.88 -11.73 -14.13
CA TRP A 79 -9.85 -12.27 -13.18
C TRP A 79 -9.39 -13.66 -12.75
N THR A 80 -8.92 -13.78 -11.51
CA THR A 80 -8.31 -15.02 -11.02
C THR A 80 -8.69 -15.31 -9.57
N PRO A 81 -8.91 -16.58 -9.18
CA PRO A 81 -9.05 -16.92 -7.78
C PRO A 81 -7.74 -16.65 -7.01
N VAL A 82 -7.85 -16.09 -5.81
CA VAL A 82 -6.73 -15.85 -4.90
C VAL A 82 -7.07 -16.29 -3.49
N CYS A 83 -6.13 -17.00 -2.86
CA CYS A 83 -6.21 -17.34 -1.44
C CYS A 83 -5.44 -16.31 -0.62
N LEU A 84 -6.08 -15.78 0.43
CA LEU A 84 -5.46 -14.85 1.38
C LEU A 84 -5.40 -15.53 2.74
N PRO A 85 -4.34 -16.32 3.02
CA PRO A 85 -4.33 -17.32 4.09
C PRO A 85 -4.47 -16.73 5.49
N ARG A 86 -4.13 -15.45 5.69
CA ARG A 86 -4.27 -14.78 6.99
C ARG A 86 -5.58 -14.00 7.12
N PHE A 87 -6.22 -13.68 6.00
CA PHE A 87 -7.44 -12.90 5.94
C PHE A 87 -8.69 -13.78 5.83
N ASN A 88 -8.62 -14.87 5.08
CA ASN A 88 -9.63 -15.91 5.01
C ASN A 88 -8.95 -17.27 4.80
N PRO A 89 -8.59 -17.99 5.89
CA PRO A 89 -7.91 -19.28 5.78
C PRO A 89 -8.79 -20.38 5.17
N ASP A 90 -10.12 -20.23 5.26
CA ASP A 90 -11.09 -21.27 4.89
C ASP A 90 -11.71 -21.04 3.50
N GLY A 91 -11.21 -20.06 2.74
CA GLY A 91 -11.79 -19.71 1.44
C GLY A 91 -10.86 -18.96 0.51
N TYR A 92 -11.40 -18.59 -0.64
CA TYR A 92 -10.71 -17.82 -1.66
C TYR A 92 -11.59 -16.67 -2.13
N PHE A 93 -10.96 -15.64 -2.70
CA PHE A 93 -11.62 -14.53 -3.37
C PHE A 93 -11.40 -14.66 -4.86
N TYR A 94 -12.22 -13.96 -5.64
CA TYR A 94 -11.91 -13.66 -7.02
C TYR A 94 -11.30 -12.27 -7.09
N ALA A 95 -10.04 -12.20 -7.52
CA ALA A 95 -9.32 -10.97 -7.71
C ALA A 95 -9.48 -10.49 -9.15
N TYR A 96 -10.04 -9.29 -9.29
CA TYR A 96 -9.93 -8.50 -10.50
C TYR A 96 -8.70 -7.60 -10.40
N ALA A 97 -7.86 -7.58 -11.42
CA ALA A 97 -6.72 -6.69 -11.49
C ALA A 97 -6.64 -6.03 -12.85
N ALA A 98 -6.47 -4.72 -12.90
CA ALA A 98 -6.38 -4.00 -14.17
C ALA A 98 -5.49 -2.77 -14.03
N ARG A 99 -4.78 -2.44 -15.09
CA ARG A 99 -4.05 -1.18 -15.19
C ARG A 99 -5.02 -0.06 -15.59
N LEU A 100 -4.82 1.12 -15.01
CA LEU A 100 -5.53 2.34 -15.36
C LEU A 100 -4.58 3.22 -16.17
N GLY A 101 -5.08 3.91 -17.20
CA GLY A 101 -4.25 4.70 -18.12
C GLY A 101 -4.08 4.05 -19.48
N GLU A 102 -3.33 4.70 -20.36
CA GLU A 102 -3.10 4.25 -21.73
C GLU A 102 -1.96 3.23 -21.82
N GLU A 103 -2.08 2.30 -22.78
CA GLU A 103 -1.12 1.23 -23.02
C GLU A 103 0.24 1.80 -23.50
N GLU A 104 0.26 2.97 -24.14
CA GLU A 104 1.50 3.59 -24.63
C GLU A 104 2.38 4.21 -23.52
N GLU A 105 1.86 4.37 -22.29
CA GLU A 105 2.62 4.77 -21.09
C GLU A 105 3.19 3.55 -20.32
N GLU A 106 3.51 2.49 -21.05
CA GLU A 106 3.88 1.17 -20.54
C GLU A 106 5.18 1.15 -19.73
N GLU A 107 6.08 2.09 -19.99
CA GLU A 107 7.38 2.11 -19.34
C GLU A 107 7.32 2.94 -18.05
N GLU A 108 7.05 2.21 -16.97
CA GLU A 108 7.43 2.54 -15.60
C GLU A 108 6.45 3.34 -14.71
N GLY A 109 5.25 3.70 -15.17
CA GLY A 109 4.34 4.59 -14.43
C GLY A 109 3.01 4.00 -13.93
N GLY A 110 2.66 2.78 -14.32
CA GLY A 110 1.27 2.29 -14.29
C GLY A 110 0.60 2.24 -12.90
N VAL A 111 -0.62 2.76 -12.84
CA VAL A 111 -1.54 2.62 -11.69
C VAL A 111 -2.35 1.34 -11.88
N THR A 112 -2.41 0.49 -10.86
CA THR A 112 -3.14 -0.78 -10.86
C THR A 112 -4.29 -0.72 -9.87
N LEU A 113 -5.49 -1.09 -10.34
CA LEU A 113 -6.65 -1.36 -9.51
C LEU A 113 -6.75 -2.87 -9.25
N ILE A 114 -6.92 -3.25 -7.98
CA ILE A 114 -7.19 -4.62 -7.54
C ILE A 114 -8.51 -4.63 -6.78
N LEU A 115 -9.47 -5.46 -7.18
CA LEU A 115 -10.75 -5.65 -6.50
C LEU A 115 -10.90 -7.11 -6.08
N LEU A 116 -11.30 -7.35 -4.83
CA LEU A 116 -11.60 -8.68 -4.32
C LEU A 116 -13.10 -8.88 -4.22
N SER A 117 -13.61 -9.91 -4.89
CA SER A 117 -15.00 -10.34 -4.85
C SER A 117 -15.11 -11.70 -4.15
N THR A 118 -16.19 -11.92 -3.42
CA THR A 118 -16.60 -13.26 -2.96
C THR A 118 -17.48 -13.97 -3.98
N GLU A 119 -17.93 -13.27 -5.02
CA GLU A 119 -18.81 -13.78 -6.07
C GLU A 119 -18.02 -14.08 -7.35
N ARG A 120 -18.15 -15.32 -7.84
CA ARG A 120 -17.48 -15.81 -9.05
C ARG A 120 -17.91 -15.06 -10.31
N GLU A 121 -19.18 -14.68 -10.37
CA GLU A 121 -19.81 -13.97 -11.47
C GLU A 121 -19.62 -12.44 -11.38
N GLY A 122 -18.84 -11.95 -10.40
CA GLY A 122 -18.63 -10.52 -10.14
C GLY A 122 -17.74 -9.77 -11.14
N PHE A 123 -17.21 -10.43 -12.18
CA PHE A 123 -16.30 -9.83 -13.16
C PHE A 123 -16.85 -8.55 -13.80
N TYR A 124 -18.10 -8.57 -14.28
CA TYR A 124 -18.67 -7.41 -14.95
C TYR A 124 -18.88 -6.20 -14.03
N ALA A 125 -19.19 -6.46 -12.76
CA ALA A 125 -19.28 -5.42 -11.75
C ALA A 125 -17.92 -4.80 -11.44
N ALA A 126 -16.87 -5.63 -11.38
CA ALA A 126 -15.49 -5.19 -11.20
C ALA A 126 -15.00 -4.35 -12.40
N ALA A 127 -15.27 -4.79 -13.63
CA ALA A 127 -14.94 -4.05 -14.85
C ALA A 127 -15.70 -2.72 -14.96
N ALA A 128 -16.99 -2.69 -14.58
CA ALA A 128 -17.75 -1.44 -14.50
C ALA A 128 -17.19 -0.48 -13.43
N CYS A 129 -16.81 -1.01 -12.26
CA CYS A 129 -16.15 -0.25 -11.21
C CYS A 129 -14.81 0.35 -11.68
N ARG A 130 -14.01 -0.43 -12.43
CA ARG A 130 -12.77 0.07 -13.06
C ARG A 130 -13.06 1.26 -13.95
N ARG A 131 -13.96 1.12 -14.93
CA ARG A 131 -14.31 2.18 -15.88
C ARG A 131 -14.74 3.46 -15.18
N GLN A 132 -15.68 3.35 -14.24
CA GLN A 132 -16.18 4.52 -13.48
C GLN A 132 -15.06 5.22 -12.70
N LEU A 133 -14.19 4.44 -12.05
CA LEU A 133 -13.05 5.01 -11.33
C LEU A 133 -12.10 5.70 -12.30
N GLU A 134 -11.72 5.02 -13.37
CA GLU A 134 -10.79 5.54 -14.37
C GLU A 134 -11.28 6.83 -15.01
N ASP A 135 -12.54 6.89 -15.44
CA ASP A 135 -13.17 8.09 -15.99
C ASP A 135 -13.08 9.25 -15.00
N THR A 136 -13.34 8.98 -13.72
CA THR A 136 -13.22 9.98 -12.66
C THR A 136 -11.78 10.46 -12.49
N LEU A 137 -10.81 9.54 -12.44
CA LEU A 137 -9.40 9.89 -12.25
C LEU A 137 -8.84 10.64 -13.48
N ARG A 138 -9.26 10.27 -14.69
CA ARG A 138 -8.90 10.95 -15.95
C ARG A 138 -9.49 12.36 -16.00
N ALA A 139 -10.80 12.50 -15.77
CA ALA A 139 -11.48 13.80 -15.82
C ALA A 139 -10.92 14.83 -14.83
N GLN A 140 -10.37 14.36 -13.71
CA GLN A 140 -9.76 15.22 -12.69
C GLN A 140 -8.25 15.42 -12.88
N GLY A 141 -7.61 14.78 -13.87
CA GLY A 141 -6.16 14.81 -14.08
C GLY A 141 -5.34 14.02 -13.06
N TRP A 142 -5.98 13.28 -12.14
CA TRP A 142 -5.30 12.58 -11.06
C TRP A 142 -4.48 11.38 -11.53
N LEU A 143 -4.82 10.74 -12.65
CA LEU A 143 -3.95 9.69 -13.23
C LEU A 143 -2.57 10.25 -13.60
N ALA A 144 -2.52 11.43 -14.24
CA ALA A 144 -1.27 12.07 -14.61
C ALA A 144 -0.45 12.48 -13.37
N GLU A 145 -1.10 12.98 -12.31
CA GLU A 145 -0.44 13.28 -11.04
C GLU A 145 0.13 12.03 -10.35
N LEU A 146 -0.61 10.92 -10.36
CA LEU A 146 -0.15 9.64 -9.82
C LEU A 146 1.05 9.11 -10.62
N ALA A 147 0.99 9.15 -11.96
CA ALA A 147 2.09 8.75 -12.83
C ALA A 147 3.33 9.65 -12.63
N ALA A 148 3.14 10.96 -12.47
CA ALA A 148 4.23 11.88 -12.16
C ALA A 148 4.87 11.58 -10.80
N ALA A 149 4.07 11.27 -9.77
CA ALA A 149 4.58 10.88 -8.45
C ALA A 149 5.40 9.58 -8.50
N VAL A 150 5.04 8.67 -9.41
CA VAL A 150 5.79 7.43 -9.66
C VAL A 150 7.12 7.70 -10.38
N ARG A 151 7.08 8.49 -11.47
CA ARG A 151 8.27 8.84 -12.28
C ARG A 151 9.28 9.70 -11.54
N GLY A 152 8.82 10.64 -10.70
CA GLY A 152 9.68 11.56 -9.96
C GLY A 152 10.54 10.91 -8.88
N GLY A 153 10.60 9.58 -8.83
CA GLY A 153 11.10 8.84 -7.68
C GLY A 153 10.15 9.08 -6.54
N ALA A 154 9.20 8.16 -6.32
CA ALA A 154 8.21 8.28 -5.25
C ALA A 154 8.84 8.26 -3.83
N GLY A 155 10.11 8.54 -3.68
CA GLY A 155 10.80 8.72 -2.42
C GLY A 155 10.56 10.06 -1.78
N TYR A 156 11.09 10.17 -0.58
CA TYR A 156 11.41 11.42 0.04
C TYR A 156 12.64 11.20 0.91
N GLY A 157 13.48 12.22 1.05
CA GLY A 157 14.62 12.16 1.94
C GLY A 157 14.21 12.23 3.41
N PRO A 158 15.07 11.77 4.32
CA PRO A 158 14.76 11.69 5.75
C PRO A 158 14.49 13.06 6.39
N SER A 159 14.86 14.16 5.71
CA SER A 159 14.61 15.55 6.10
C SER A 159 13.16 16.02 5.91
N ARG A 160 12.35 15.34 5.08
CA ARG A 160 10.95 15.74 4.78
C ARG A 160 10.06 15.98 6.01
N PRO A 161 10.16 15.21 7.12
CA PRO A 161 9.40 15.46 8.34
C PRO A 161 9.80 16.76 9.09
N GLY A 162 10.78 17.52 8.60
CA GLY A 162 11.29 18.72 9.27
C GLY A 162 12.38 18.43 10.30
N ALA A 163 13.00 17.24 10.25
CA ALA A 163 14.06 16.82 11.15
C ALA A 163 15.33 16.49 10.33
N PRO A 164 16.18 17.48 10.02
CA PRO A 164 17.32 17.30 9.11
C PRO A 164 18.40 16.36 9.66
N GLU A 165 18.43 16.12 10.96
CA GLU A 165 19.39 15.21 11.61
C GLU A 165 18.99 13.73 11.51
N LEU A 166 17.76 13.43 11.05
CA LEU A 166 17.36 12.04 10.84
C LEU A 166 18.15 11.45 9.68
N ARG A 167 18.80 10.31 9.93
CA ARG A 167 19.47 9.52 8.89
C ARG A 167 18.49 8.63 8.14
N HIS A 168 17.57 7.99 8.86
CA HIS A 168 16.49 7.19 8.29
C HIS A 168 15.40 6.96 9.35
N PHE A 169 14.17 6.71 8.95
CA PHE A 169 13.09 6.37 9.89
C PHE A 169 12.09 5.38 9.29
N LEU A 170 11.36 4.69 10.17
CA LEU A 170 10.21 3.88 9.79
C LEU A 170 9.03 4.31 10.67
N TYR A 171 7.97 4.80 10.03
CA TYR A 171 6.76 5.23 10.73
C TYR A 171 5.58 4.37 10.29
N LYS A 172 4.94 3.73 11.25
CA LYS A 172 3.70 2.99 11.09
C LYS A 172 2.62 3.71 11.90
N PRO A 173 1.62 4.33 11.25
CA PRO A 173 0.53 4.93 11.99
C PRO A 173 -0.29 3.83 12.66
N LEU A 174 -0.35 3.88 14.00
CA LEU A 174 -1.14 2.94 14.80
C LEU A 174 -2.56 3.48 15.05
N GLU A 175 -2.69 4.80 15.11
CA GLU A 175 -3.95 5.52 15.32
C GLU A 175 -4.39 6.27 14.05
N GLY A 176 -5.70 6.49 13.95
CA GLY A 176 -6.35 7.15 12.81
C GLY A 176 -7.68 6.50 12.48
N PRO A 177 -8.37 6.94 11.41
CA PRO A 177 -9.63 6.35 11.00
C PRO A 177 -9.52 4.83 10.87
N GLU A 178 -10.55 4.09 11.26
CA GLU A 178 -10.57 2.61 11.25
C GLU A 178 -10.06 2.03 9.90
N GLU A 179 -10.37 2.73 8.81
CA GLU A 179 -9.98 2.44 7.43
C GLU A 179 -8.46 2.36 7.26
N MET A 180 -7.72 3.25 7.92
CA MET A 180 -6.25 3.31 7.88
C MET A 180 -5.62 2.21 8.73
N GLN A 181 -6.31 1.81 9.81
CA GLN A 181 -5.86 0.75 10.70
C GLN A 181 -6.01 -0.66 10.09
N GLN A 182 -6.92 -0.82 9.13
CA GLN A 182 -7.22 -2.11 8.51
C GLN A 182 -6.15 -2.59 7.53
N LEU A 183 -5.25 -1.70 7.11
CA LEU A 183 -4.14 -2.04 6.23
C LEU A 183 -2.78 -1.90 6.94
N PRO A 184 -1.81 -2.77 6.61
CA PRO A 184 -0.47 -2.74 7.17
C PRO A 184 0.37 -1.69 6.40
N GLN A 185 0.03 -0.42 6.60
CA GLN A 185 0.68 0.71 5.94
C GLN A 185 1.85 1.20 6.78
N PHE A 186 2.95 1.55 6.13
CA PHE A 186 4.04 2.28 6.75
C PHE A 186 4.65 3.24 5.72
N THR A 187 5.43 4.19 6.23
CA THR A 187 6.21 5.11 5.43
C THR A 187 7.66 5.10 5.91
N SER A 188 8.57 5.17 4.95
CA SER A 188 10.01 5.30 5.17
C SER A 188 10.60 6.17 4.05
N PRO A 189 11.64 6.95 4.32
CA PRO A 189 12.35 7.70 3.31
C PRO A 189 13.11 6.75 2.37
N GLU A 190 13.75 7.31 1.34
CA GLU A 190 14.71 6.54 0.55
C GLU A 190 16.00 6.30 1.32
N LEU A 191 16.72 5.28 0.86
CA LEU A 191 18.01 4.91 1.42
C LEU A 191 19.04 5.87 0.82
N GLU A 192 19.44 6.83 1.63
CA GLU A 192 20.51 7.78 1.32
C GLU A 192 21.81 7.35 2.02
N GLU A 193 22.92 8.03 1.75
CA GLU A 193 24.19 7.76 2.44
C GLU A 193 24.01 7.82 3.98
N PRO A 194 24.56 6.85 4.74
CA PRO A 194 25.50 5.80 4.35
C PRO A 194 24.85 4.46 3.90
N TYR A 195 23.52 4.39 3.77
CA TYR A 195 22.78 3.13 3.57
C TYR A 195 22.62 2.73 2.09
N THR A 196 23.58 3.09 1.24
CA THR A 196 23.52 2.84 -0.21
C THR A 196 24.02 1.45 -0.59
N SER A 197 24.88 0.82 0.21
CA SER A 197 25.36 -0.56 0.00
C SER A 197 24.46 -1.60 0.65
N GLU A 198 24.41 -2.82 0.10
CA GLU A 198 23.63 -3.93 0.69
C GLU A 198 24.03 -4.23 2.14
N GLU A 199 25.33 -4.16 2.46
CA GLU A 199 25.85 -4.37 3.82
C GLU A 199 25.29 -3.33 4.80
N GLU A 200 25.30 -2.05 4.43
CA GLU A 200 24.77 -0.97 5.27
C GLU A 200 23.24 -1.01 5.36
N GLN A 201 22.55 -1.48 4.32
CA GLN A 201 21.12 -1.74 4.36
C GLN A 201 20.77 -2.87 5.33
N HIS A 202 21.47 -4.01 5.27
CA HIS A 202 21.28 -5.09 6.23
C HIS A 202 21.51 -4.62 7.66
N ARG A 203 22.60 -3.86 7.90
CA ARG A 203 22.88 -3.25 9.20
C ARG A 203 21.75 -2.35 9.68
N LEU A 204 21.20 -1.50 8.80
CA LEU A 204 20.05 -0.65 9.12
C LEU A 204 18.81 -1.48 9.50
N PHE A 205 18.52 -2.55 8.75
CA PHE A 205 17.40 -3.43 9.07
C PHE A 205 17.60 -4.18 10.39
N ASP A 206 18.82 -4.59 10.73
CA ASP A 206 19.15 -5.20 12.03
C ASP A 206 18.90 -4.23 13.18
N LEU A 207 19.22 -2.93 13.00
CA LEU A 207 18.90 -1.90 13.98
C LEU A 207 17.38 -1.75 14.17
N TYR A 208 16.60 -1.80 13.08
CA TYR A 208 15.14 -1.80 13.18
C TYR A 208 14.60 -3.06 13.85
N HIS A 209 15.15 -4.23 13.55
CA HIS A 209 14.78 -5.49 14.21
C HIS A 209 15.07 -5.44 15.71
N TYR A 210 16.25 -4.92 16.09
CA TYR A 210 16.60 -4.69 17.48
C TYR A 210 15.58 -3.78 18.17
N LEU A 211 15.32 -2.59 17.63
CA LEU A 211 14.34 -1.65 18.19
C LEU A 211 12.95 -2.29 18.34
N HIS A 212 12.45 -2.94 17.29
CA HIS A 212 11.16 -3.61 17.29
C HIS A 212 11.08 -4.69 18.36
N SER A 213 12.11 -5.54 18.49
CA SER A 213 12.14 -6.62 19.50
C SER A 213 12.09 -6.10 20.94
N ARG A 214 12.70 -4.94 21.20
CA ARG A 214 12.76 -4.33 22.54
C ARG A 214 11.45 -3.65 22.91
N VAL A 215 10.86 -2.93 21.97
CA VAL A 215 9.60 -2.21 22.17
C VAL A 215 8.42 -3.17 22.28
N HIS A 216 8.38 -4.22 21.46
CA HIS A 216 7.31 -5.23 21.45
C HIS A 216 7.63 -6.49 22.26
N SER A 217 8.59 -6.42 23.20
CA SER A 217 8.92 -7.56 24.06
C SER A 217 7.71 -7.93 24.94
N PRO A 218 7.28 -9.21 24.96
CA PRO A 218 6.12 -9.63 25.75
C PRO A 218 6.37 -9.55 27.26
N HIS A 219 7.63 -9.61 27.69
CA HIS A 219 8.00 -9.60 29.11
C HIS A 219 8.19 -8.19 29.68
N ARG A 220 8.58 -7.22 28.85
CA ARG A 220 8.80 -5.82 29.27
C ARG A 220 8.66 -4.87 28.08
N PRO A 221 7.42 -4.56 27.64
CA PRO A 221 7.20 -3.66 26.53
C PRO A 221 7.64 -2.24 26.93
N LEU A 222 8.47 -1.62 26.09
CA LEU A 222 8.93 -0.25 26.29
C LEU A 222 8.09 0.69 25.44
N ARG A 223 7.55 1.76 26.03
CA ARG A 223 6.86 2.81 25.25
C ARG A 223 7.83 3.71 24.51
N LEU A 224 9.03 3.91 25.07
CA LEU A 224 10.10 4.72 24.52
C LEU A 224 11.43 4.00 24.75
N LEU A 225 12.25 3.93 23.72
CA LEU A 225 13.61 3.42 23.76
C LEU A 225 14.53 4.44 23.10
N TYR A 226 15.55 4.85 23.83
CA TYR A 226 16.66 5.65 23.33
C TYR A 226 17.95 4.85 23.55
N HIS A 227 18.70 4.62 22.48
CA HIS A 227 19.92 3.81 22.51
C HIS A 227 21.00 4.43 21.63
N VAL A 228 22.15 4.76 22.20
CA VAL A 228 23.31 5.27 21.47
C VAL A 228 24.18 4.08 21.10
N ALA A 229 24.22 3.74 19.81
CA ALA A 229 25.13 2.75 19.26
C ALA A 229 26.42 3.42 18.75
N GLU A 230 27.36 2.63 18.24
CA GLU A 230 28.66 3.13 17.78
C GLU A 230 28.54 4.13 16.62
N LYS A 231 27.67 3.86 15.64
CA LYS A 231 27.52 4.70 14.44
C LYS A 231 26.20 5.51 14.40
N GLU A 232 25.18 5.12 15.17
CA GLU A 232 23.84 5.72 15.15
C GLU A 232 23.29 5.97 16.55
N THR A 233 22.49 7.02 16.70
CA THR A 233 21.55 7.14 17.82
C THR A 233 20.19 6.61 17.39
N LEU A 234 19.70 5.60 18.11
CA LEU A 234 18.44 4.92 17.83
C LEU A 234 17.34 5.44 18.76
N LEU A 235 16.17 5.68 18.18
CA LEU A 235 14.96 6.07 18.89
C LEU A 235 13.80 5.19 18.42
N ALA A 236 13.06 4.60 19.36
CA ALA A 236 11.79 3.95 19.07
C ALA A 236 10.73 4.39 20.06
N TRP A 237 9.52 4.62 19.55
CA TRP A 237 8.39 5.12 20.31
C TRP A 237 7.10 4.45 19.84
N VAL A 238 6.29 4.00 20.80
CA VAL A 238 4.93 3.47 20.58
C VAL A 238 3.96 4.26 21.45
N SER A 239 2.97 4.88 20.81
CA SER A 239 1.91 5.67 21.46
C SER A 239 0.94 4.76 22.19
#